data_AF-A0A7X7ZAJ0-F1
#
_entry.id   AF-A0A7X7ZAJ0-F1
#
_cell.length_a   1.000
_cell.length_b   1.000
_cell.length_c   1.000
_cell.angle_alpha   90.00
_cell.angle_beta   90.00
_cell.angle_gamma   90.00
#
_symmetry.space_group_name_H-M   'P 1'
#
loop_
_entity.id
_entity.type
_entity.pdbx_description
1 polymer ?
#
loop_
_entity_poly.entity_id
_entity_poly.type
_entity_poly.pdbx_seq_one_letter_code
_entity_poly.pdbx_strand_id
1 'polypeptide(L)'
;MKLKSLIVLAGLLAVVASSCKKVEKKPLSGYKFDNEQGIIRIEETNDFVDDLTIDMHIMLHEYPKTWTSIVSKFITDNDNEFSLRIKNKDEAQWYYGNGTKAYVLRWNPSEVLPLNQWVRLTAIRDRQLKTLKLLADGQVVATKDFVAMPKAANTKANIVIMSRASFFIEATLFDMKIWNSVLTTKDLEKNAIITKPELQSDLVGYWKFDNITDGTFKDLSKAKRDGIITKVKK
;
A
#
# COMPACT_ATOMS: atom_id res chain seq x y z
N MET A 1 63.00 4.92 51.06
CA MET A 1 63.38 4.89 49.63
C MET A 1 62.40 3.95 48.92
N LYS A 2 61.44 4.32 48.06
CA LYS A 2 60.90 5.56 47.47
C LYS A 2 59.37 5.33 47.38
N LEU A 3 58.55 6.24 47.90
CA LEU A 3 57.10 6.27 47.65
C LEU A 3 56.87 7.19 46.45
N LYS A 4 56.31 6.69 45.34
CA LYS A 4 55.92 7.51 44.19
C LYS A 4 54.46 7.95 44.37
N SER A 5 54.28 9.26 44.36
CA SER A 5 53.02 10.00 44.29
C SER A 5 52.26 9.70 42.99
N LEU A 6 50.94 9.49 43.07
CA LEU A 6 50.02 9.56 41.93
C LEU A 6 48.99 10.66 42.22
N ILE A 7 48.99 11.68 41.37
CA ILE A 7 48.02 12.79 41.37
C ILE A 7 46.81 12.30 40.56
N VAL A 8 45.62 12.29 41.16
CA VAL A 8 44.36 12.08 40.44
C VAL A 8 43.69 13.43 40.24
N LEU A 9 43.63 13.87 38.98
CA LEU A 9 42.96 15.10 38.55
C LEU A 9 41.45 14.82 38.44
N ALA A 10 40.63 15.50 39.25
CA ALA A 10 39.18 15.43 39.16
C ALA A 10 38.68 16.28 37.98
N GLY A 11 38.22 15.61 36.91
CA GLY A 11 37.53 16.25 35.79
C GLY A 11 36.02 16.30 36.04
N LEU A 12 35.49 17.52 36.18
CA LEU A 12 34.06 17.80 36.29
C LEU A 12 33.39 17.52 34.94
N LEU A 13 32.59 16.45 34.83
CA LEU A 13 31.79 16.16 33.63
C LEU A 13 30.44 16.88 33.75
N ALA A 14 30.26 17.97 32.99
CA ALA A 14 28.96 18.61 32.85
C ALA A 14 28.04 17.71 31.99
N VAL A 15 27.03 17.10 32.62
CA VAL A 15 25.98 16.37 31.90
C VAL A 15 24.93 17.39 31.44
N VAL A 16 24.96 17.74 30.16
CA VAL A 16 23.83 18.43 29.53
C VAL A 16 22.80 17.37 29.18
N ALA A 17 21.79 17.22 30.03
CA ALA A 17 20.63 16.38 29.75
C ALA A 17 19.78 17.02 28.65
N SER A 18 19.98 16.59 27.40
CA SER A 18 19.05 16.90 26.31
C SER A 18 17.76 16.14 26.55
N SER A 19 16.70 16.84 26.93
CA SER A 19 15.34 16.31 26.98
C SER A 19 14.87 15.95 25.57
N CYS A 20 15.14 14.71 25.15
CA CYS A 20 14.52 14.13 23.97
C CYS A 20 13.02 13.98 24.26
N LYS A 21 12.20 14.93 23.79
CA LYS A 21 10.74 14.74 23.77
C LYS A 21 10.45 13.50 22.94
N LYS A 22 10.05 12.41 23.59
CA LYS A 22 9.41 11.27 22.91
C LYS A 22 8.20 11.84 22.19
N VAL A 23 8.30 11.98 20.87
CA VAL A 23 7.12 12.22 20.04
C VAL A 23 6.32 10.92 20.12
N GLU A 24 5.29 10.89 20.96
CA GLU A 24 4.29 9.83 20.91
C GLU A 24 3.68 9.87 19.50
N LYS A 25 4.04 8.89 18.67
CA LYS A 25 3.35 8.68 17.40
C LYS A 25 1.91 8.36 17.75
N LYS A 26 0.99 9.29 17.47
CA LYS A 26 -0.45 9.01 17.54
C LYS A 26 -0.69 7.71 16.74
N PRO A 27 -1.34 6.70 17.32
CA PRO A 27 -1.62 5.47 16.58
C PRO A 27 -2.40 5.83 15.32
N LEU A 28 -2.04 5.21 14.20
CA LEU A 28 -2.80 5.37 12.96
C LEU A 28 -4.26 4.97 13.24
N SER A 29 -5.19 5.89 12.92
CA SER A 29 -6.63 5.67 13.04
C SER A 29 -7.19 5.45 11.65
N GLY A 30 -7.64 4.25 11.34
CA GLY A 30 -8.19 3.90 10.04
C GLY A 30 -9.65 3.47 10.09
N TYR A 31 -10.16 2.98 8.95
CA TYR A 31 -11.46 2.35 8.84
C TYR A 31 -11.32 0.84 8.76
N LYS A 32 -12.03 0.12 9.63
CA LYS A 32 -12.12 -1.34 9.62
C LYS A 32 -13.20 -1.77 8.65
N PHE A 33 -12.82 -2.47 7.59
CA PHE A 33 -13.75 -3.16 6.70
C PHE A 33 -14.18 -4.48 7.36
N ASP A 34 -15.48 -4.65 7.56
CA ASP A 34 -16.09 -5.86 8.13
C ASP A 34 -17.33 -6.27 7.32
N ASN A 35 -17.17 -7.35 6.56
CA ASN A 35 -18.12 -7.79 5.54
C ASN A 35 -18.51 -6.64 4.57
N GLU A 36 -17.52 -5.80 4.26
CA GLU A 36 -17.65 -4.57 3.50
C GLU A 36 -16.63 -4.50 2.39
N GLN A 37 -16.93 -3.67 1.39
CA GLN A 37 -16.03 -3.35 0.29
C GLN A 37 -16.05 -1.86 -0.02
N GLY A 38 -14.91 -1.35 -0.44
CA GLY A 38 -14.80 -0.04 -1.07
C GLY A 38 -15.00 -0.15 -2.58
N ILE A 39 -15.80 0.74 -3.17
CA ILE A 39 -15.98 0.83 -4.62
C ILE A 39 -15.68 2.26 -5.05
N ILE A 40 -14.69 2.42 -5.93
CA ILE A 40 -14.40 3.68 -6.60
C ILE A 40 -14.80 3.52 -8.06
N ARG A 41 -15.75 4.35 -8.51
CA ARG A 41 -16.19 4.32 -9.91
C ARG A 41 -15.11 4.93 -10.80
N ILE A 42 -14.75 4.22 -11.86
CA ILE A 42 -13.74 4.66 -12.81
C ILE A 42 -14.38 4.84 -14.17
N GLU A 43 -14.34 6.07 -14.67
CA GLU A 43 -14.60 6.38 -16.07
C GLU A 43 -13.41 5.94 -16.94
N GLU A 44 -13.63 5.82 -18.26
CA GLU A 44 -12.60 5.35 -19.18
C GLU A 44 -11.34 6.23 -19.11
N THR A 45 -10.21 5.63 -18.69
CA THR A 45 -8.93 6.32 -18.48
C THR A 45 -7.77 5.37 -18.74
N ASN A 46 -6.61 5.92 -19.10
CA ASN A 46 -5.35 5.17 -19.25
C ASN A 46 -4.42 5.28 -18.02
N ASP A 47 -4.91 5.83 -16.92
CA ASP A 47 -4.09 6.09 -15.72
C ASP A 47 -3.43 4.85 -15.12
N PHE A 48 -3.97 3.66 -15.36
CA PHE A 48 -3.52 2.44 -14.69
C PHE A 48 -2.99 1.36 -15.63
N VAL A 49 -2.71 1.67 -16.91
CA VAL A 49 -2.26 0.65 -17.89
C VAL A 49 -0.74 0.58 -18.02
N ASP A 50 -0.02 1.60 -17.55
CA ASP A 50 1.43 1.76 -17.71
C ASP A 50 2.19 1.52 -16.40
N ASP A 51 3.27 2.23 -16.11
CA ASP A 51 3.88 2.23 -14.77
C ASP A 51 2.86 2.56 -13.68
N LEU A 52 3.02 1.91 -12.53
CA LEU A 52 2.03 2.01 -11.45
C LEU A 52 2.67 1.79 -10.09
N THR A 53 2.35 2.65 -9.13
CA THR A 53 2.64 2.43 -7.71
C THR A 53 1.35 2.51 -6.91
N ILE A 54 1.04 1.47 -6.15
CA ILE A 54 -0.05 1.47 -5.16
C ILE A 54 0.58 1.41 -3.77
N ASP A 55 0.36 2.43 -2.95
CA ASP A 55 0.92 2.57 -1.60
C ASP A 55 -0.19 2.69 -0.57
N MET A 56 -0.17 1.88 0.48
CA MET A 56 -1.20 1.89 1.52
C MET A 56 -0.65 1.55 2.89
N HIS A 57 -1.31 2.06 3.93
CA HIS A 57 -1.16 1.55 5.28
C HIS A 57 -2.34 0.65 5.60
N ILE A 58 -2.05 -0.62 5.89
CA ILE A 58 -3.03 -1.68 6.11
C ILE A 58 -2.71 -2.46 7.39
N MET A 59 -3.75 -2.88 8.09
CA MET A 59 -3.69 -3.86 9.17
C MET A 59 -4.64 -5.01 8.85
N LEU A 60 -4.10 -6.20 8.55
CA LEU A 60 -4.89 -7.38 8.26
C LEU A 60 -5.38 -8.02 9.58
N HIS A 61 -6.65 -8.39 9.68
CA HIS A 61 -7.22 -9.00 10.90
C HIS A 61 -7.40 -10.52 10.78
N GLU A 62 -7.71 -11.01 9.59
CA GLU A 62 -7.81 -12.44 9.28
C GLU A 62 -7.25 -12.72 7.89
N TYR A 63 -6.58 -13.86 7.71
CA TYR A 63 -6.24 -14.33 6.37
C TYR A 63 -7.50 -14.90 5.69
N PRO A 64 -7.79 -14.52 4.43
CA PRO A 64 -8.93 -15.09 3.72
C PRO A 64 -8.75 -16.60 3.50
N LYS A 65 -9.83 -17.29 3.12
CA LYS A 65 -9.83 -18.74 2.85
C LYS A 65 -9.80 -19.07 1.36
N THR A 66 -9.91 -18.06 0.52
CA THR A 66 -9.87 -18.14 -0.94
C THR A 66 -9.36 -16.81 -1.49
N TRP A 67 -9.13 -16.73 -2.80
CA TRP A 67 -8.65 -15.54 -3.48
C TRP A 67 -9.59 -14.34 -3.30
N THR A 68 -9.16 -13.38 -2.48
CA THR A 68 -9.85 -12.11 -2.22
C THR A 68 -8.90 -10.94 -2.45
N SER A 69 -9.37 -9.84 -3.03
CA SER A 69 -8.53 -8.69 -3.34
C SER A 69 -8.39 -7.75 -2.14
N ILE A 70 -7.17 -7.30 -1.85
CA ILE A 70 -6.92 -6.09 -1.06
C ILE A 70 -7.42 -4.89 -1.87
N VAL A 71 -6.96 -4.81 -3.13
CA VAL A 71 -7.40 -3.80 -4.10
C VAL A 71 -7.25 -4.33 -5.52
N SER A 72 -8.21 -4.05 -6.38
CA SER A 72 -8.16 -4.50 -7.78
C SER A 72 -9.01 -3.64 -8.71
N LYS A 73 -8.58 -3.56 -9.98
CA LYS A 73 -9.39 -3.09 -11.11
C LYS A 73 -9.43 -4.21 -12.15
N PHE A 74 -10.45 -5.07 -12.02
CA PHE A 74 -10.40 -6.45 -12.49
C PHE A 74 -11.68 -6.89 -13.21
N ILE A 75 -11.51 -7.55 -14.36
CA ILE A 75 -12.57 -8.31 -15.05
C ILE A 75 -12.22 -9.80 -15.06
N THR A 76 -11.05 -10.15 -15.59
CA THR A 76 -10.49 -11.52 -15.58
C THR A 76 -9.01 -11.49 -15.19
N ASP A 77 -8.42 -12.66 -14.94
CA ASP A 77 -6.98 -12.76 -14.65
C ASP A 77 -6.11 -12.24 -15.83
N ASN A 78 -6.61 -12.28 -17.06
CA ASN A 78 -5.95 -11.72 -18.23
C ASN A 78 -6.40 -10.28 -18.53
N ASP A 79 -7.61 -9.89 -18.13
CA ASP A 79 -8.21 -8.57 -18.38
C ASP A 79 -8.34 -7.78 -17.08
N ASN A 80 -7.22 -7.26 -16.58
CA ASN A 80 -7.20 -6.39 -15.40
C ASN A 80 -6.01 -5.44 -15.42
N GLU A 81 -6.24 -4.22 -14.93
CA GLU A 81 -5.20 -3.20 -14.85
C GLU A 81 -4.27 -3.43 -13.68
N PHE A 82 -4.79 -3.98 -12.58
CA PHE A 82 -4.03 -4.45 -11.44
C PHE A 82 -4.90 -5.29 -10.50
N SER A 83 -4.27 -6.18 -9.75
CA SER A 83 -4.87 -6.92 -8.66
C SER A 83 -3.82 -7.30 -7.62
N LEU A 84 -4.00 -6.78 -6.40
CA LEU A 84 -3.28 -7.19 -5.21
C LEU A 84 -4.24 -8.04 -4.37
N ARG A 85 -4.00 -9.35 -4.29
CA ARG A 85 -4.93 -10.32 -3.70
C ARG A 85 -4.25 -11.32 -2.79
N ILE A 86 -4.97 -11.78 -1.77
CA ILE A 86 -4.55 -12.80 -0.82
C ILE A 86 -5.47 -14.01 -0.96
N LYS A 87 -4.93 -15.22 -0.93
CA LYS A 87 -5.73 -16.46 -0.89
C LYS A 87 -5.89 -17.00 0.52
N ASN A 88 -4.78 -17.00 1.27
CA ASN A 88 -4.63 -17.51 2.62
C ASN A 88 -3.33 -16.97 3.23
N LYS A 89 -2.91 -17.53 4.37
CA LYS A 89 -1.69 -17.08 5.08
C LYS A 89 -0.38 -17.30 4.31
N ASP A 90 -0.34 -18.18 3.31
CA ASP A 90 0.88 -18.62 2.63
C ASP A 90 0.95 -18.16 1.17
N GLU A 91 -0.19 -17.84 0.54
CA GLU A 91 -0.27 -17.52 -0.88
C GLU A 91 -0.99 -16.19 -1.16
N ALA A 92 -0.26 -15.25 -1.77
CA ALA A 92 -0.81 -14.02 -2.32
C ALA A 92 -0.13 -13.61 -3.64
N GLN A 93 -0.74 -12.64 -4.33
CA GLN A 93 -0.33 -12.18 -5.64
C GLN A 93 -0.41 -10.67 -5.78
N TRP A 94 0.59 -10.10 -6.44
CA TRP A 94 0.55 -8.79 -7.09
C TRP A 94 0.69 -9.03 -8.60
N TYR A 95 -0.30 -8.61 -9.40
CA TYR A 95 -0.28 -8.89 -10.83
C TYR A 95 -1.15 -7.93 -11.63
N TYR A 96 -0.99 -8.00 -12.94
CA TYR A 96 -1.88 -7.41 -13.92
C TYR A 96 -2.04 -8.34 -15.13
N GLY A 97 -3.02 -8.08 -15.97
CA GLY A 97 -3.24 -8.79 -17.23
C GLY A 97 -3.18 -7.87 -18.45
N ASN A 98 -2.71 -8.36 -19.59
CA ASN A 98 -2.58 -7.58 -20.82
C ASN A 98 -3.65 -7.89 -21.89
N GLY A 99 -4.71 -8.63 -21.53
CA GLY A 99 -5.75 -9.14 -22.42
C GLY A 99 -5.45 -10.53 -23.00
N THR A 100 -4.23 -11.04 -22.84
CA THR A 100 -3.83 -12.36 -23.34
C THR A 100 -3.30 -13.27 -22.23
N LYS A 101 -2.53 -12.71 -21.28
CA LYS A 101 -1.99 -13.43 -20.14
C LYS A 101 -1.80 -12.54 -18.92
N ALA A 102 -1.68 -13.16 -17.76
CA ALA A 102 -1.32 -12.52 -16.51
C ALA A 102 0.21 -12.43 -16.29
N TYR A 103 0.66 -11.34 -15.68
CA TYR A 103 2.03 -11.11 -15.23
C TYR A 103 2.06 -11.10 -13.71
N VAL A 104 2.47 -12.22 -13.11
CA VAL A 104 2.21 -12.50 -11.69
C VAL A 104 3.49 -12.53 -10.87
N LEU A 105 3.55 -11.69 -9.83
CA LEU A 105 4.44 -11.81 -8.67
C LEU A 105 3.68 -12.50 -7.53
N ARG A 106 4.26 -13.56 -6.95
CA ARG A 106 3.72 -14.22 -5.75
C ARG A 106 4.50 -13.76 -4.51
N TRP A 107 3.85 -13.75 -3.36
CA TRP A 107 4.44 -13.39 -2.07
C TRP A 107 3.73 -14.15 -0.93
N ASN A 108 4.36 -14.22 0.25
CA ASN A 108 3.85 -14.89 1.45
C ASN A 108 3.17 -13.88 2.40
N PRO A 109 1.85 -13.95 2.59
CA PRO A 109 1.10 -13.04 3.46
C PRO A 109 1.54 -13.04 4.91
N SER A 110 1.85 -14.20 5.49
CA SER A 110 2.19 -14.29 6.90
C SER A 110 3.55 -13.71 7.26
N GLU A 111 4.46 -13.63 6.29
CA GLU A 111 5.76 -12.98 6.42
C GLU A 111 5.68 -11.47 6.23
N VAL A 112 4.70 -10.98 5.46
CA VAL A 112 4.61 -9.58 5.00
C VAL A 112 3.52 -8.78 5.72
N LEU A 113 2.40 -9.40 6.06
CA LEU A 113 1.24 -8.81 6.72
C LEU A 113 0.85 -9.62 7.96
N PRO A 114 1.67 -9.56 9.04
CA PRO A 114 1.30 -10.17 10.30
C PRO A 114 -0.04 -9.61 10.81
N LEU A 115 -0.88 -10.49 11.35
CA LEU A 115 -2.22 -10.10 11.79
C LEU A 115 -2.16 -9.05 12.90
N ASN A 116 -3.08 -8.09 12.83
CA ASN A 116 -3.28 -7.02 13.81
C ASN A 116 -2.05 -6.10 13.99
N GLN A 117 -1.21 -6.00 12.96
CA GLN A 117 -0.09 -5.06 12.92
C GLN A 117 -0.22 -4.14 11.70
N TRP A 118 0.13 -2.87 11.89
CA TRP A 118 0.21 -1.91 10.78
C TRP A 118 1.42 -2.23 9.92
N VAL A 119 1.20 -2.32 8.61
CA VAL A 119 2.25 -2.41 7.61
C VAL A 119 2.00 -1.37 6.54
N ARG A 120 3.05 -0.66 6.12
CA ARG A 120 3.01 0.11 4.88
C ARG A 120 3.32 -0.84 3.72
N LEU A 121 2.32 -1.17 2.93
CA LEU A 121 2.43 -2.08 1.80
C LEU A 121 2.47 -1.28 0.49
N THR A 122 3.49 -1.49 -0.33
CA THR A 122 3.63 -0.82 -1.61
C THR A 122 3.81 -1.83 -2.74
N ALA A 123 2.90 -1.82 -3.72
CA ALA A 123 2.98 -2.65 -4.92
C ALA A 123 3.39 -1.79 -6.12
N ILE A 124 4.42 -2.24 -6.85
CA ILE A 124 5.03 -1.47 -7.94
C ILE A 124 5.01 -2.32 -9.22
N ARG A 125 4.60 -1.69 -10.31
CA ARG A 125 4.82 -2.15 -11.68
C ARG A 125 5.73 -1.16 -12.38
N ASP A 126 6.92 -1.63 -12.72
CA ASP A 126 7.94 -0.88 -13.46
C ASP A 126 8.15 -1.55 -14.81
N ARG A 127 7.54 -1.01 -15.85
CA ARG A 127 7.62 -1.54 -17.21
C ARG A 127 8.94 -1.23 -17.88
N GLN A 128 9.62 -0.16 -17.48
CA GLN A 128 10.93 0.20 -18.02
C GLN A 128 11.99 -0.82 -17.61
N LEU A 129 12.04 -1.18 -16.32
CA LEU A 129 12.90 -2.24 -15.80
C LEU A 129 12.29 -3.64 -15.95
N LYS A 130 11.04 -3.74 -16.40
CA LYS A 130 10.31 -5.00 -16.58
C LYS A 130 10.24 -5.81 -15.29
N THR A 131 9.92 -5.12 -14.20
CA THR A 131 9.79 -5.73 -12.86
C THR A 131 8.42 -5.48 -12.24
N LEU A 132 7.96 -6.48 -11.48
CA LEU A 132 6.98 -6.26 -10.42
C LEU A 132 7.72 -6.32 -9.07
N LYS A 133 7.35 -5.42 -8.14
CA LYS A 133 7.89 -5.41 -6.78
C LYS A 133 6.78 -5.25 -5.76
N LEU A 134 7.01 -5.82 -4.58
CA LEU A 134 6.23 -5.56 -3.38
C LEU A 134 7.20 -5.13 -2.27
N LEU A 135 6.86 -4.06 -1.58
CA LEU A 135 7.59 -3.54 -0.44
C LEU A 135 6.70 -3.59 0.80
N ALA A 136 7.31 -3.89 1.95
CA ALA A 136 6.72 -3.74 3.28
C ALA A 136 7.61 -2.83 4.11
N ASP A 137 7.03 -1.79 4.69
CA ASP A 137 7.73 -0.78 5.50
C ASP A 137 8.97 -0.20 4.80
N GLY A 138 8.86 0.00 3.48
CA GLY A 138 9.91 0.54 2.63
C GLY A 138 10.99 -0.47 2.18
N GLN A 139 10.93 -1.73 2.64
CA GLN A 139 11.86 -2.78 2.24
C GLN A 139 11.26 -3.68 1.17
N VAL A 140 12.04 -4.07 0.15
CA VAL A 140 11.58 -5.00 -0.90
C VAL A 140 11.43 -6.40 -0.30
N VAL A 141 10.21 -6.92 -0.30
CA VAL A 141 9.88 -8.27 0.21
C VAL A 141 9.62 -9.28 -0.89
N ALA A 142 9.29 -8.82 -2.11
CA ALA A 142 9.15 -9.69 -3.26
C ALA A 142 9.50 -8.92 -4.55
N THR A 143 10.15 -9.62 -5.49
CA THR A 143 10.44 -9.07 -6.82
C THR A 143 10.36 -10.16 -7.87
N LYS A 144 10.01 -9.77 -9.09
CA LYS A 144 10.05 -10.65 -10.26
C LYS A 144 10.36 -9.86 -11.52
N ASP A 145 11.37 -10.34 -12.23
CA ASP A 145 11.77 -9.85 -13.55
C ASP A 145 11.00 -10.58 -14.66
N PHE A 146 10.79 -9.87 -15.76
CA PHE A 146 10.15 -10.40 -16.95
C PHE A 146 10.96 -10.04 -18.20
N VAL A 147 10.93 -10.92 -19.21
CA VAL A 147 11.58 -10.66 -20.50
C VAL A 147 10.91 -9.47 -21.23
N ALA A 148 9.59 -9.36 -21.10
CA ALA A 148 8.77 -8.28 -21.63
C ALA A 148 7.59 -7.99 -20.69
N MET A 149 7.22 -6.72 -20.58
CA MET A 149 6.04 -6.25 -19.84
C MET A 149 5.24 -5.27 -20.71
N PRO A 150 4.28 -5.76 -21.51
CA PRO A 150 3.35 -4.88 -22.23
C PRO A 150 2.45 -4.14 -21.24
N LYS A 151 1.73 -3.13 -21.77
CA LYS A 151 0.69 -2.42 -21.00
C LYS A 151 -0.35 -3.40 -20.48
N ALA A 152 -1.00 -3.04 -19.38
CA ALA A 152 -2.19 -3.76 -18.95
C ALA A 152 -3.34 -3.56 -19.94
N ALA A 153 -4.30 -4.50 -19.94
CA ALA A 153 -5.55 -4.32 -20.64
C ALA A 153 -6.30 -3.13 -20.03
N ASN A 154 -6.70 -2.16 -20.86
CA ASN A 154 -7.62 -1.13 -20.42
C ASN A 154 -9.01 -1.75 -20.22
N THR A 155 -9.62 -1.52 -19.07
CA THR A 155 -10.90 -2.12 -18.69
C THR A 155 -11.89 -1.05 -18.22
N LYS A 156 -13.18 -1.33 -18.36
CA LYS A 156 -14.26 -0.52 -17.76
C LYS A 156 -14.57 -0.91 -16.30
N ALA A 157 -13.68 -1.68 -15.66
CA ALA A 157 -13.85 -2.10 -14.28
C ALA A 157 -13.73 -0.92 -13.31
N ASN A 158 -14.48 -0.97 -12.21
CA ASN A 158 -14.25 -0.11 -11.05
C ASN A 158 -13.02 -0.58 -10.26
N ILE A 159 -12.48 0.29 -9.42
CA ILE A 159 -11.56 -0.15 -8.36
C ILE A 159 -12.40 -0.69 -7.21
N VAL A 160 -12.09 -1.90 -6.79
CA VAL A 160 -12.71 -2.60 -5.67
C VAL A 160 -11.66 -2.85 -4.59
N ILE A 161 -12.00 -2.52 -3.34
CA ILE A 161 -11.15 -2.64 -2.15
C ILE A 161 -11.77 -3.65 -1.17
N MET A 162 -10.93 -4.51 -0.59
CA MET A 162 -11.28 -5.53 0.42
C MET A 162 -12.27 -6.61 -0.02
N SER A 163 -12.51 -6.82 -1.31
CA SER A 163 -13.41 -7.88 -1.77
C SER A 163 -13.07 -8.46 -3.14
N ARG A 164 -13.64 -9.64 -3.39
CA ARG A 164 -13.75 -10.24 -4.73
C ARG A 164 -14.98 -11.14 -4.77
N ALA A 165 -15.87 -10.89 -5.74
CA ALA A 165 -17.17 -11.57 -5.80
C ALA A 165 -17.92 -11.45 -4.45
N SER A 166 -18.26 -12.56 -3.80
CA SER A 166 -18.93 -12.61 -2.50
C SER A 166 -17.97 -12.75 -1.30
N PHE A 167 -16.64 -12.72 -1.54
CA PHE A 167 -15.62 -12.82 -0.50
C PHE A 167 -15.09 -11.44 -0.11
N PHE A 168 -14.71 -11.29 1.17
CA PHE A 168 -14.16 -10.06 1.72
C PHE A 168 -12.89 -10.32 2.54
N ILE A 169 -12.12 -9.25 2.77
CA ILE A 169 -10.98 -9.20 3.67
C ILE A 169 -11.37 -8.36 4.89
N GLU A 170 -11.13 -8.91 6.07
CA GLU A 170 -11.19 -8.12 7.31
C GLU A 170 -9.85 -7.41 7.52
N ALA A 171 -9.83 -6.11 7.27
CA ALA A 171 -8.65 -5.27 7.45
C ALA A 171 -9.02 -3.84 7.82
N THR A 172 -8.13 -3.15 8.52
CA THR A 172 -8.19 -1.71 8.70
C THR A 172 -7.26 -1.01 7.71
N LEU A 173 -7.78 -0.03 6.97
CA LEU A 173 -6.97 0.87 6.14
C LEU A 173 -6.85 2.23 6.81
N PHE A 174 -5.65 2.79 6.82
CA PHE A 174 -5.44 4.19 7.22
C PHE A 174 -5.48 5.11 5.99
N ASP A 175 -4.72 4.76 4.95
CA ASP A 175 -4.73 5.48 3.68
C ASP A 175 -4.34 4.58 2.50
N MET A 176 -4.66 5.04 1.29
CA MET A 176 -4.26 4.41 0.04
C MET A 176 -4.01 5.47 -1.04
N LYS A 177 -2.90 5.33 -1.76
CA LYS A 177 -2.48 6.20 -2.87
C LYS A 177 -2.22 5.34 -4.10
N ILE A 178 -2.60 5.85 -5.27
CA ILE A 178 -2.26 5.24 -6.55
C ILE A 178 -1.57 6.29 -7.42
N TRP A 179 -0.40 5.95 -7.92
CA TRP A 179 0.41 6.77 -8.80
C TRP A 179 0.56 6.07 -10.15
N ASN A 180 0.49 6.83 -11.25
CA ASN A 180 0.75 6.33 -12.60
C ASN A 180 2.25 6.41 -12.98
N SER A 181 3.12 6.38 -11.96
CA SER A 181 4.56 6.46 -12.04
C SER A 181 5.21 5.41 -11.13
N VAL A 182 6.48 5.12 -11.37
CA VAL A 182 7.30 4.29 -10.47
C VAL A 182 7.86 5.18 -9.37
N LEU A 183 7.52 4.90 -8.10
CA LEU A 183 8.13 5.59 -6.97
C LEU A 183 9.32 4.81 -6.42
N THR A 184 10.41 5.52 -6.13
CA THR A 184 11.53 4.97 -5.37
C THR A 184 11.21 4.94 -3.87
N THR A 185 12.02 4.23 -3.07
CA THR A 185 11.90 4.26 -1.60
C THR A 185 12.01 5.69 -1.05
N LYS A 186 12.90 6.51 -1.62
CA LYS A 186 13.04 7.93 -1.27
C LYS A 186 11.78 8.74 -1.62
N ASP A 187 11.15 8.48 -2.76
CA ASP A 187 9.89 9.13 -3.13
C ASP A 187 8.77 8.72 -2.19
N LEU A 188 8.70 7.44 -1.81
CA LEU A 188 7.74 6.92 -0.85
C LEU A 188 7.89 7.58 0.52
N GLU A 189 9.12 7.77 1.01
CA GLU A 189 9.38 8.52 2.25
C GLU A 189 8.92 9.97 2.14
N LYS A 190 9.30 10.65 1.06
CA LYS A 190 8.92 12.05 0.80
C LYS A 190 7.40 12.21 0.70
N ASN A 191 6.72 11.24 0.09
CA ASN A 191 5.28 11.27 -0.17
C ASN A 191 4.46 10.54 0.91
N ALA A 192 5.06 10.20 2.05
CA ALA A 192 4.33 9.60 3.18
C ALA A 192 3.20 10.53 3.69
N ILE A 193 3.44 11.85 3.66
CA ILE A 193 2.44 12.88 3.92
C ILE A 193 2.48 13.88 2.76
N ILE A 194 1.36 14.05 2.06
CA ILE A 194 1.24 14.98 0.94
C ILE A 194 0.36 16.16 1.36
N THR A 195 0.96 17.35 1.46
CA THR A 195 0.25 18.56 1.88
C THR A 195 -0.66 19.13 0.77
N LYS A 196 -0.28 18.95 -0.50
CA LYS A 196 -1.00 19.46 -1.69
C LYS A 196 -1.17 18.36 -2.73
N PRO A 197 -1.98 17.33 -2.43
CA PRO A 197 -2.15 16.16 -3.31
C PRO A 197 -2.75 16.53 -4.68
N GLU A 198 -3.54 17.59 -4.76
CA GLU A 198 -4.12 18.11 -6.01
C GLU A 198 -3.08 18.66 -7.01
N LEU A 199 -1.85 18.93 -6.55
CA LEU A 199 -0.75 19.41 -7.40
C LEU A 199 0.17 18.29 -7.90
N GLN A 200 -0.01 17.04 -7.41
CA GLN A 200 0.79 15.90 -7.85
C GLN A 200 0.17 15.34 -9.14
N SER A 201 0.80 15.59 -10.30
CA SER A 201 0.23 15.23 -11.60
C SER A 201 0.15 13.72 -11.85
N ASP A 202 1.03 12.95 -11.22
CA ASP A 202 1.10 11.50 -11.33
C ASP A 202 0.30 10.77 -10.23
N LEU A 203 -0.24 11.50 -9.25
CA LEU A 203 -1.14 10.96 -8.22
C LEU A 203 -2.56 10.87 -8.77
N VAL A 204 -2.95 9.66 -9.18
CA VAL A 204 -4.24 9.38 -9.84
C VAL A 204 -5.34 8.93 -8.87
N GLY A 205 -5.03 8.89 -7.58
CA GLY A 205 -5.97 8.72 -6.49
C GLY A 205 -5.30 8.76 -5.12
N TYR A 206 -5.91 9.44 -4.15
CA TYR A 206 -5.47 9.45 -2.76
C TYR A 206 -6.66 9.49 -1.80
N TRP A 207 -6.87 8.40 -1.08
CA TRP A 207 -7.95 8.25 -0.12
C TRP A 207 -7.39 8.10 1.28
N LYS A 208 -7.97 8.84 2.23
CA LYS A 208 -7.78 8.61 3.66
C LYS A 208 -9.03 7.99 4.24
N PHE A 209 -8.84 7.08 5.19
CA PHE A 209 -9.90 6.29 5.81
C PHE A 209 -10.12 6.69 7.28
N ASP A 210 -9.59 7.84 7.70
CA ASP A 210 -9.76 8.42 9.04
C ASP A 210 -10.97 9.36 9.15
N ASN A 211 -11.64 9.66 8.02
CA ASN A 211 -12.77 10.59 7.96
C ASN A 211 -13.82 10.15 6.92
N ILE A 212 -14.45 8.99 7.16
CA ILE A 212 -15.57 8.52 6.34
C ILE A 212 -16.87 9.15 6.84
N THR A 213 -17.59 9.78 5.92
CA THR A 213 -18.90 10.38 6.20
C THR A 213 -19.94 9.71 5.31
N ASP A 214 -21.04 9.23 5.90
CA ASP A 214 -22.14 8.57 5.20
C ASP A 214 -21.69 7.47 4.23
N GLY A 215 -20.69 6.68 4.65
CA GLY A 215 -20.12 5.59 3.85
C GLY A 215 -19.30 6.05 2.64
N THR A 216 -18.95 7.34 2.54
CA THR A 216 -18.11 7.88 1.45
C THR A 216 -16.70 8.20 1.96
N PHE A 217 -15.69 7.84 1.18
CA PHE A 217 -14.30 8.26 1.38
C PHE A 217 -13.82 9.10 0.20
N LYS A 218 -13.31 10.30 0.50
CA LYS A 218 -12.99 11.32 -0.51
C LYS A 218 -11.64 11.10 -1.17
N ASP A 219 -11.56 11.36 -2.47
CA ASP A 219 -10.28 11.44 -3.19
C ASP A 219 -9.69 12.83 -3.07
N LEU A 220 -8.54 12.91 -2.42
CA LEU A 220 -7.79 14.14 -2.20
C LEU A 220 -6.97 14.56 -3.43
N SER A 221 -6.73 13.65 -4.37
CA SER A 221 -5.98 13.94 -5.61
C SER A 221 -6.72 14.90 -6.53
N LYS A 222 -6.10 15.25 -7.67
CA LYS A 222 -6.75 16.02 -8.74
C LYS A 222 -7.88 15.23 -9.43
N ALA A 223 -7.86 13.90 -9.39
CA ALA A 223 -8.81 13.06 -10.11
C ALA A 223 -10.23 13.07 -9.50
N LYS A 224 -10.37 13.39 -8.21
CA LYS A 224 -11.66 13.49 -7.49
C LYS A 224 -12.55 12.24 -7.63
N ARG A 225 -11.92 11.07 -7.62
CA ARG A 225 -12.57 9.75 -7.72
C ARG A 225 -13.02 9.28 -6.33
N ASP A 226 -14.04 9.91 -5.78
CA ASP A 226 -14.61 9.50 -4.49
C ASP A 226 -15.06 8.03 -4.53
N GLY A 227 -14.89 7.35 -3.39
CA GLY A 227 -15.33 5.98 -3.23
C GLY A 227 -16.46 5.85 -2.21
N ILE A 228 -17.19 4.74 -2.33
CA ILE A 228 -18.28 4.38 -1.42
C ILE A 228 -18.01 3.04 -0.74
N ILE A 229 -18.50 2.89 0.47
CA ILE A 229 -18.48 1.65 1.24
C ILE A 229 -19.83 0.98 1.13
N THR A 230 -19.81 -0.32 0.82
CA THR A 230 -21.02 -1.12 0.69
C THR A 230 -20.82 -2.48 1.35
N LYS A 231 -21.90 -3.13 1.78
CA LYS A 231 -21.83 -4.53 2.20
C LYS A 231 -21.50 -5.43 1.01
N VAL A 232 -20.68 -6.44 1.24
CA VAL A 232 -20.46 -7.51 0.26
C VAL A 232 -21.73 -8.35 0.17
N LYS A 233 -22.24 -8.53 -1.05
CA LYS A 233 -23.41 -9.37 -1.31
C LYS A 233 -22.95 -10.83 -1.26
N LYS A 234 -23.60 -11.62 -0.42
CA LYS A 234 -23.41 -13.07 -0.35
C LYS A 234 -24.05 -13.76 -1.55
#